data_AF-A0A6B3G4G2-F1
#
_entry.id   AF-A0A6B3G4G2-F1
#
_cell.length_a   1.000
_cell.length_b   1.000
_cell.length_c   1.000
_cell.angle_alpha   90.00
_cell.angle_beta   90.00
_cell.angle_gamma   90.00
#
_symmetry.space_group_name_H-M   'P 1'
#
loop_
_entity.id
_entity.type
_entity.pdbx_description
1 polymer ?
#
loop_
_entity_poly.entity_id
_entity_poly.type
_entity_poly.pdbx_seq_one_letter_code
_entity_poly.pdbx_strand_id
1 'polypeptide(L)'
;TAWKLIQEARAGEEEEEFEENRLLKKIEQRFGVDDKYHGTKLFIQKNGKRIMTPLMVVMLAIGMTDVLFALDSIPAIFGLT
;
A
#
# COMPACT_ATOMS: atom_id res chain seq x y z
N THR A 1 24.19 24.33 -12.59
CA THR A 1 25.40 23.54 -12.27
C THR A 1 24.98 22.15 -11.85
N ALA A 2 25.63 21.09 -12.37
CA ALA A 2 25.25 19.69 -12.11
C ALA A 2 25.19 19.32 -10.62
N TRP A 3 25.97 19.99 -9.76
CA TRP A 3 25.91 19.84 -8.30
C TRP A 3 24.53 20.18 -7.71
N LYS A 4 23.82 21.15 -8.27
CA LYS A 4 22.49 21.54 -7.79
C LYS A 4 21.43 20.46 -8.05
N LEU A 5 21.55 19.74 -9.17
CA LEU A 5 20.66 18.63 -9.52
C LEU A 5 20.84 17.43 -8.58
N ILE A 6 22.07 17.14 -8.18
CA ILE A 6 22.36 16.05 -7.22
C ILE A 6 21.84 16.43 -5.83
N GLN A 7 21.97 17.69 -5.42
CA GLN A 7 21.45 18.17 -4.14
C GLN A 7 19.91 18.15 -4.12
N GLU A 8 19.25 18.56 -5.21
CA GLU A 8 17.78 18.50 -5.34
C GLU A 8 17.27 17.05 -5.39
N ALA A 9 17.97 16.14 -6.08
CA ALA A 9 17.63 14.72 -6.09
C ALA A 9 17.76 14.08 -4.69
N ARG A 10 18.82 14.40 -3.96
CA ARG A 10 19.04 13.88 -2.61
C ARG A 10 18.07 14.47 -1.58
N ALA A 11 17.72 15.74 -1.73
CA ALA A 11 16.69 16.38 -0.89
C ALA A 11 15.30 15.80 -1.17
N GLY A 12 14.98 15.51 -2.43
CA GLY A 12 13.76 14.79 -2.82
C GLY A 12 13.73 13.37 -2.29
N GLU A 13 14.83 12.62 -2.39
CA GLU A 13 14.95 11.27 -1.82
C GLU A 13 14.77 11.27 -0.29
N GLU A 14 15.41 12.20 0.44
CA GLU A 14 15.22 12.31 1.89
C GLU A 14 13.76 12.66 2.24
N GLU A 15 13.15 13.64 1.56
CA GLU A 15 11.75 14.03 1.78
C GLU A 15 10.77 12.88 1.48
N GLU A 16 10.98 12.12 0.39
CA GLU A 16 10.20 10.93 0.04
C GLU A 16 10.36 9.82 1.10
N GLU A 17 11.59 9.53 1.55
CA GLU A 17 11.85 8.54 2.59
C GLU A 17 11.16 8.91 3.91
N PHE A 18 11.16 10.21 4.27
CA PHE A 18 10.47 10.72 5.46
C PHE A 18 8.94 10.63 5.34
N GLU A 19 8.37 10.90 4.17
CA GLU A 19 6.93 10.75 3.93
C GLU A 19 6.50 9.28 3.95
N GLU A 20 7.27 8.39 3.31
CA GLU A 20 6.99 6.96 3.25
C GLU A 20 7.00 6.33 4.65
N ASN A 21 7.99 6.66 5.48
CA ASN A 21 8.09 6.15 6.85
C ASN A 21 6.91 6.61 7.73
N ARG A 22 6.37 7.82 7.48
CA ARG A 22 5.17 8.34 8.17
C ARG A 22 3.88 7.72 7.66
N LEU A 23 3.80 7.43 6.36
CA LEU A 23 2.69 6.70 5.74
C LEU A 23 2.63 5.27 6.26
N LEU A 24 3.76 4.56 6.28
CA LEU A 24 3.89 3.21 6.85
C LEU A 24 3.44 3.19 8.31
N LYS A 25 3.98 4.09 9.16
CA LYS A 25 3.54 4.21 10.56
C LYS A 25 2.05 4.52 10.72
N LYS A 26 1.49 5.37 9.86
CA LYS A 26 0.04 5.69 9.88
C LYS A 26 -0.81 4.51 9.44
N ILE A 27 -0.36 3.73 8.47
CA ILE A 27 -1.04 2.52 7.99
C ILE A 27 -0.99 1.46 9.08
N GLU A 28 0.17 1.23 9.70
CA GLU A 28 0.31 0.34 10.86
C GLU A 28 -0.62 0.75 12.01
N GLN A 29 -0.65 2.05 12.37
CA GLN A 29 -1.53 2.57 13.43
C GLN A 29 -3.01 2.47 13.10
N ARG A 30 -3.40 2.67 11.83
CA ARG A 30 -4.80 2.80 11.42
C ARG A 30 -5.43 1.50 10.98
N PHE A 31 -4.66 0.60 10.36
CA PHE A 31 -5.17 -0.68 9.87
C PHE A 31 -5.00 -1.84 10.85
N GLY A 32 -4.21 -1.66 11.91
CA GLY A 32 -4.16 -2.56 13.05
C GLY A 32 -4.17 -4.02 12.63
N VAL A 33 -3.30 -4.40 11.69
CA VAL A 33 -3.22 -5.77 11.20
C VAL A 33 -2.65 -6.62 12.32
N ASP A 34 -3.27 -7.76 12.62
CA ASP A 34 -2.69 -8.65 13.61
C ASP A 34 -1.46 -9.33 13.00
N ASP A 35 -0.27 -9.11 13.56
CA ASP A 35 0.99 -9.66 13.02
C ASP A 35 1.05 -11.20 13.02
N LYS A 36 0.09 -11.87 13.68
CA LYS A 36 0.02 -13.33 13.71
C LYS A 36 -0.84 -13.87 12.58
N TYR A 37 -0.42 -15.01 12.06
CA TYR A 37 -1.22 -15.78 11.12
C TYR A 37 -2.41 -16.43 11.87
N HIS A 38 -3.64 -16.11 11.45
CA HIS A 38 -4.89 -16.61 12.05
C HIS A 38 -5.56 -17.72 11.22
N GLY A 39 -4.78 -18.45 10.43
CA GLY A 39 -5.31 -19.43 9.49
C GLY A 39 -6.01 -18.77 8.30
N THR A 40 -7.17 -19.30 7.91
CA THR A 40 -7.99 -18.80 6.79
C THR A 40 -9.02 -17.74 7.19
N LYS A 41 -9.00 -17.28 8.45
CA LYS A 41 -9.93 -16.24 8.93
C LYS A 41 -9.53 -14.89 8.34
N LEU A 42 -10.48 -14.18 7.73
CA LEU A 42 -10.27 -12.83 7.20
C LEU A 42 -10.38 -11.74 8.28
N PHE A 43 -11.25 -11.99 9.26
CA PHE A 43 -11.46 -11.11 10.42
C PHE A 43 -11.35 -11.91 11.70
N ILE A 44 -10.80 -11.28 12.73
CA ILE A 44 -10.74 -11.81 14.10
C ILE A 44 -11.35 -10.81 15.08
N GLN A 45 -11.69 -11.27 16.27
CA GLN A 45 -12.06 -10.39 17.37
C GLN A 45 -10.94 -10.37 18.41
N LYS A 46 -10.39 -9.18 18.69
CA LYS A 46 -9.32 -8.97 19.67
C LYS A 46 -9.72 -7.81 20.57
N ASN A 47 -9.68 -8.02 21.89
CA ASN A 47 -10.10 -7.02 22.88
C ASN A 47 -11.51 -6.44 22.62
N GLY A 48 -12.45 -7.30 22.20
CA GLY A 48 -13.83 -6.91 21.88
C GLY A 48 -14.02 -6.20 20.53
N LYS A 49 -12.95 -5.80 19.84
CA LYS A 49 -13.01 -5.12 18.53
C LYS A 49 -12.76 -6.09 17.38
N ARG A 50 -13.44 -5.89 16.25
CA ARG A 50 -13.19 -6.64 15.02
C ARG A 50 -11.95 -6.08 14.33
N ILE A 51 -10.98 -6.94 14.07
CA ILE A 51 -9.68 -6.61 13.49
C ILE A 51 -9.47 -7.40 12.19
N MET A 52 -8.78 -6.78 11.24
CA MET A 52 -8.42 -7.38 9.96
C MET A 52 -7.17 -8.26 10.11
N THR A 53 -7.20 -9.44 9.50
CA THR A 53 -6.04 -10.34 9.49
C THR A 53 -5.10 -10.02 8.31
N PRO A 54 -3.83 -10.49 8.37
CA PRO A 54 -2.91 -10.37 7.24
C PRO A 54 -3.46 -10.96 5.95
N LEU A 55 -4.23 -12.05 6.03
CA LEU A 55 -4.82 -12.71 4.86
C LEU A 55 -5.79 -11.79 4.10
N MET A 56 -6.61 -11.03 4.83
CA MET A 56 -7.52 -10.07 4.21
C MET A 56 -6.77 -8.92 3.53
N VAL A 57 -5.67 -8.46 4.13
CA VAL A 57 -4.80 -7.43 3.53
C VAL A 57 -4.21 -7.93 2.21
N VAL A 58 -3.67 -9.15 2.19
CA VAL A 58 -3.13 -9.78 0.97
C VAL A 58 -4.21 -9.92 -0.10
N MET A 59 -5.41 -10.40 0.26
CA MET A 59 -6.52 -10.52 -0.69
C MET A 59 -6.93 -9.17 -1.28
N LEU A 60 -7.00 -8.12 -0.46
CA LEU A 60 -7.31 -6.77 -0.94
C LEU A 60 -6.22 -6.25 -1.87
N ALA A 61 -4.94 -6.46 -1.54
CA ALA A 61 -3.82 -6.03 -2.39
C ALA A 61 -3.89 -6.69 -3.78
N ILE A 62 -4.01 -8.01 -3.85
CA ILE A 62 -4.09 -8.75 -5.13
C ILE A 62 -5.35 -8.34 -5.91
N GLY A 63 -6.50 -8.26 -5.24
CA GLY A 63 -7.76 -7.87 -5.88
C GLY A 63 -7.74 -6.43 -6.40
N MET A 64 -7.08 -5.50 -5.70
CA MET A 64 -6.90 -4.12 -6.20
C MET A 64 -6.00 -4.11 -7.44
N THR A 65 -4.92 -4.89 -7.45
CA THR A 65 -4.06 -5.02 -8.62
C THR A 65 -4.83 -5.58 -9.82
N ASP A 66 -5.66 -6.61 -9.64
CA ASP A 66 -6.50 -7.16 -10.72
C ASP A 66 -7.48 -6.12 -11.29
N VAL A 67 -8.10 -5.30 -10.42
CA VAL A 67 -9.00 -4.21 -10.84
C VAL A 67 -8.24 -3.14 -11.62
N LEU A 68 -7.05 -2.75 -11.17
CA LEU A 68 -6.20 -1.78 -11.86
C LEU A 68 -5.77 -2.27 -13.25
N PHE A 69 -5.38 -3.54 -13.36
CA PHE A 69 -5.07 -4.17 -14.66
C PHE A 69 -6.29 -4.22 -15.58
N ALA A 70 -7.47 -4.55 -15.03
CA ALA A 70 -8.70 -4.51 -15.81
C ALA A 70 -9.02 -3.09 -16.30
N LEU A 71 -8.79 -2.08 -15.46
CA LEU A 71 -9.02 -0.68 -15.82
C LEU A 71 -8.10 -0.19 -16.93
N ASP A 72 -6.82 -0.59 -16.94
CA ASP A 72 -5.87 -0.24 -18.00
C ASP A 72 -6.12 -1.04 -19.29
N SER A 73 -6.66 -2.26 -19.17
CA SER A 73 -7.04 -3.07 -20.33
C SER A 73 -8.23 -2.49 -21.13
N ILE A 74 -9.08 -1.67 -20.51
CA ILE A 74 -10.21 -1.02 -21.20
C ILE A 74 -9.71 0.05 -22.20
N PRO A 75 -8.96 1.09 -21.80
CA PRO A 75 -8.38 2.08 -22.73
C PRO A 75 -7.44 1.45 -23.76
N ALA A 76 -6.63 0.46 -23.35
CA ALA A 76 -5.72 -0.24 -24.24
C ALA A 76 -6.47 -0.99 -25.37
N ILE A 77 -7.66 -1.53 -25.10
CA ILE A 77 -8.52 -2.16 -26.12
C ILE A 77 -9.24 -1.12 -26.98
N PHE A 78 -9.62 0.04 -26.43
CA PHE A 78 -10.31 1.10 -27.18
C PHE A 78 -9.38 1.97 -28.05
N GLY A 79 -8.08 1.68 -28.09
CA GLY A 79 -7.15 2.33 -29.01
C GLY A 79 -7.01 3.83 -28.79
N LEU A 80 -7.22 4.31 -27.56
CA LEU A 80 -6.88 5.68 -27.19
C LEU A 80 -5.39 5.73 -26.85
N THR A 81 -4.58 5.84 -27.91
CA THR A 81 -3.22 6.39 -27.87
C THR A 81 -3.15 7.60 -28.78
#